data_AF-A0A8J5UQU1-F1
#
_entry.id   AF-A0A8J5UQU1-F1
#
_cell.length_a   1.000
_cell.length_b   1.000
_cell.length_c   1.000
_cell.angle_alpha   90.00
_cell.angle_beta   90.00
_cell.angle_gamma   90.00
#
_symmetry.space_group_name_H-M   'P 1'
#
loop_
_entity.id
_entity.type
_entity.pdbx_description
1 polymer ?
#
loop_
_entity_poly.entity_id
_entity_poly.type
_entity_poly.pdbx_seq_one_letter_code
_entity_poly.pdbx_strand_id
1 'polypeptide(L)' 'MFSKIKILEFDEENFKITARAYGEEFQLGKHPQGTEVKAITYSAMQIHTPPVTERPEVFVIIDI' A
#
# COMPACT_ATOMS: atom_id res chain seq x y z
N MET A 1 12.89 3.43 5.20
CA MET A 1 11.88 4.16 4.41
C MET A 1 11.82 3.62 2.99
N PHE A 2 10.66 3.12 2.58
CA PHE A 2 10.42 2.69 1.20
C PHE A 2 10.02 3.89 0.33
N SER A 3 10.58 3.99 -0.87
CA SER A 3 10.31 5.09 -1.82
C SER A 3 9.54 4.61 -3.06
N LYS A 4 9.62 3.32 -3.38
CA LYS A 4 8.94 2.73 -4.53
C LYS A 4 8.53 1.30 -4.24
N ILE A 5 7.34 0.92 -4.67
CA ILE A 5 6.86 -0.46 -4.66
C ILE A 5 6.49 -0.84 -6.09
N LYS A 6 6.82 -2.07 -6.48
CA LYS A 6 6.42 -2.66 -7.75
C LYS A 6 5.73 -4.00 -7.50
N ILE A 7 4.50 -4.14 -7.98
CA ILE A 7 3.80 -5.42 -8.03
C ILE A 7 4.43 -6.24 -9.17
N LEU A 8 4.83 -7.48 -8.88
CA LEU A 8 5.47 -8.39 -9.82
C LEU A 8 4.48 -9.41 -10.37
N GLU A 9 3.64 -9.95 -9.49
CA GLU A 9 2.61 -10.93 -9.82
C GLU A 9 1.34 -10.62 -9.02
N PHE A 10 0.19 -10.80 -9.64
CA PHE A 10 -1.12 -10.61 -9.03
C PHE A 10 -2.05 -11.73 -9.50
N ASP A 11 -2.40 -12.62 -8.59
CA ASP A 11 -3.27 -13.78 -8.81
C ASP A 11 -4.59 -13.54 -8.07
N GLU A 12 -5.63 -13.25 -8.84
CA GLU A 12 -6.98 -12.96 -8.34
C GLU A 12 -7.77 -14.23 -7.98
N GLU A 13 -7.41 -15.39 -8.54
CA GLU A 13 -8.12 -16.64 -8.26
C GLU A 13 -7.71 -17.20 -6.89
N ASN A 14 -6.42 -17.13 -6.58
CA ASN A 14 -5.86 -17.63 -5.31
C ASN A 14 -5.60 -16.52 -4.29
N PHE A 15 -5.96 -15.27 -4.59
CA PHE A 15 -5.72 -14.09 -3.75
C PHE A 15 -4.26 -13.96 -3.30
N LYS A 16 -3.32 -14.10 -4.24
CA LYS A 16 -1.88 -14.04 -3.98
C LYS A 16 -1.25 -12.88 -4.73
N ILE A 17 -0.40 -12.12 -4.03
CA ILE A 17 0.33 -11.00 -4.61
C ILE A 17 1.82 -11.11 -4.27
N THR A 18 2.67 -10.93 -5.28
CA THR A 18 4.13 -10.82 -5.11
C THR A 18 4.53 -9.38 -5.42
N ALA A 19 5.19 -8.70 -4.48
CA ALA A 19 5.65 -7.33 -4.65
C ALA A 19 7.11 -7.15 -4.22
N ARG A 20 7.77 -6.14 -4.81
CA ARG A 20 9.13 -5.72 -4.44
C ARG A 20 9.10 -4.26 -4.03
N ALA A 21 9.57 -3.99 -2.81
CA ALA A 21 9.76 -2.66 -2.29
C ALA A 21 11.24 -2.24 -2.41
N TYR A 22 11.47 -0.98 -2.75
CA TYR A 22 12.78 -0.35 -2.85
C TYR A 22 12.83 0.81 -1.87
N GLY A 23 13.95 0.93 -1.16
CA GLY A 23 14.13 1.94 -0.14
C GLY A 23 15.46 1.78 0.58
N GLU A 24 15.60 2.50 1.68
CA GLU A 24 16.75 2.43 2.57
C GLU A 24 16.31 2.34 4.03
N GLU A 25 17.23 2.12 4.96
CA GLU A 25 16.91 2.13 6.38
C GLU A 25 16.52 3.54 6.84
N PHE A 26 15.53 3.64 7.74
CA PHE A 26 15.16 4.94 8.29
C PHE A 26 16.26 5.43 9.24
N GLN A 27 16.66 6.69 9.07
CA GLN A 27 17.68 7.35 9.88
C GLN A 27 17.17 8.71 10.35
N LEU A 28 17.29 8.94 11.66
CA LEU A 28 17.01 10.21 12.33
C LEU A 28 17.88 11.33 11.72
N GLY A 29 17.27 12.48 11.40
CA GLY A 29 17.95 13.65 10.83
C GLY A 29 18.16 13.60 9.31
N LYS A 30 18.21 12.41 8.69
CA LYS A 30 18.25 12.27 7.22
C LYS A 30 16.86 12.31 6.60
N HIS A 31 15.88 11.70 7.26
CA HIS A 31 14.52 11.57 6.74
C HIS A 31 13.54 12.45 7.55
N PRO A 32 12.56 13.10 6.91
CA PRO A 32 11.54 13.85 7.62
C PRO A 32 10.70 12.91 8.49
N GLN A 33 10.42 13.34 9.73
CA GLN A 33 9.48 12.65 10.61
C GLN A 33 8.05 13.07 10.26
N GLY A 34 7.28 12.13 9.71
CA GLY A 34 5.83 12.27 9.57
C GLY A 34 5.11 11.66 10.78
N THR A 35 3.86 11.26 10.58
CA THR A 35 3.11 10.49 11.59
C THR A 35 3.39 8.99 11.43
N GLU A 36 3.57 8.30 12.55
CA GLU A 36 3.70 6.85 12.57
C GLU A 36 2.37 6.18 12.20
N VAL A 37 2.43 5.05 11.48
CA VAL A 37 1.25 4.25 11.20
C VAL A 37 1.20 3.11 12.21
N LYS A 38 0.13 3.03 13.00
CA LYS A 38 -0.04 2.02 14.06
C LYS A 38 -0.65 0.73 13.54
N ALA A 39 -1.63 0.83 12.64
CA ALA A 39 -2.33 -0.32 12.08
C ALA A 39 -2.95 -0.06 10.71
N ILE A 40 -3.10 -1.13 9.92
CA ILE A 40 -3.92 -1.18 8.71
C ILE A 40 -5.27 -1.76 9.10
N THR A 41 -6.38 -1.15 8.68
CA THR A 41 -7.73 -1.56 9.10
C THR A 41 -8.61 -1.96 7.92
N TYR A 42 -9.62 -2.79 8.19
CA TYR A 42 -10.69 -3.11 7.24
C TYR A 42 -11.86 -2.11 7.27
N SER A 43 -11.81 -1.10 8.15
CA SER A 43 -12.86 -0.10 8.30
C SER A 43 -13.07 0.65 6.98
N ALA A 44 -14.24 0.46 6.37
CA ALA A 44 -14.59 1.04 5.07
C ALA A 44 -13.58 0.77 3.93
N MET A 45 -12.86 -0.36 4.00
CA MET A 45 -11.95 -0.77 2.92
C MET A 45 -12.76 -1.03 1.63
N GLN A 46 -12.29 -0.47 0.52
CA GLN A 46 -12.93 -0.62 -0.79
C GLN A 46 -11.90 -0.92 -1.86
N ILE A 47 -12.27 -1.82 -2.77
CA ILE A 47 -11.51 -2.16 -3.97
C ILE A 47 -12.47 -1.99 -5.13
N HIS A 48 -12.24 -0.99 -5.98
CA HIS A 48 -13.05 -0.72 -7.16
C HIS A 48 -12.27 -1.12 -8.41
N THR A 49 -12.93 -1.84 -9.31
CA THR A 49 -12.38 -2.28 -10.59
C THR A 49 -13.34 -1.89 -11.73
N PRO A 50 -12.86 -1.85 -12.99
CA PRO A 50 -13.73 -1.61 -14.13
C PRO A 50 -14.92 -2.59 -14.16
N PRO A 51 -16.14 -2.13 -14.51
CA PRO A 51 -16.47 -0.82 -15.08
C PRO A 51 -16.83 0.26 -14.04
N VAL A 52 -16.76 -0.02 -12.73
CA VAL A 52 -17.16 0.93 -11.67
C VAL A 52 -16.28 2.19 -11.71
N THR A 53 -14.99 2.00 -11.96
CA THR A 53 -13.99 3.05 -12.16
C THR A 53 -13.21 2.78 -13.45
N GLU A 54 -12.70 3.83 -14.11
CA GLU A 54 -11.90 3.65 -15.33
C GLU A 54 -10.59 2.88 -15.09
N ARG A 55 -10.06 2.96 -13.87
CA ARG A 55 -8.85 2.26 -13.42
C ARG A 55 -9.11 1.60 -12.07
N PRO A 56 -8.40 0.52 -11.73
CA PRO A 56 -8.49 -0.05 -10.39
C PRO A 56 -8.09 0.96 -9.32
N GLU A 57 -8.92 1.11 -8.29
CA GLU A 57 -8.72 2.02 -7.17
C GLU A 57 -8.90 1.29 -5.84
N VAL A 58 -8.08 1.63 -4.84
CA VAL A 58 -8.14 1.03 -3.50
C VAL A 58 -8.19 2.12 -2.45
N PHE A 59 -9.16 2.02 -1.55
CA PHE A 59 -9.37 2.95 -0.44
C PHE A 59 -9.17 2.19 0.86
N VAL A 60 -8.25 2.66 1.71
CA VAL A 60 -7.91 2.05 2.99
C VAL A 60 -7.82 3.13 4.06
N ILE A 61 -8.46 2.87 5.21
CA ILE A 61 -8.30 3.68 6.41
C ILE A 61 -7.21 3.06 7.28
N ILE A 62 -6.26 3.90 7.68
CA ILE A 62 -5.15 3.53 8.58
C ILE A 62 -5.30 4.23 9.93
N ASP A 63 -4.77 3.60 10.97
CA ASP A 63 -4.64 4.19 12.30
C ASP A 63 -3.25 4.83 12.43
N ILE A 64 -3.19 6.05 12.95
CA ILE A 64 -1.99 6.90 13.04
C ILE A 64 -1.73 7.35 14.49
#